data_AF-A0A920TDP6-F1
#
_entry.id   AF-A0A920TDP6-F1
#
_cell.length_a   1.000
_cell.length_b   1.000
_cell.length_c   1.000
_cell.angle_alpha   90.00
_cell.angle_beta   90.00
_cell.angle_gamma   90.00
#
_symmetry.space_group_name_H-M   'P 1'
#
loop_
_entity.id
_entity.type
_entity.pdbx_description
1 polymer ?
#
loop_
_entity_poly.entity_id
_entity_poly.type
_entity_poly.pdbx_seq_one_letter_code
_entity_poly.pdbx_strand_id
1 'polypeptide(L)'
;MLDTSELSLHAQGRTGNPDRIIQSLRNDAGSIVLGTSTFWEGIDLRGDALQVLVITKLPFEVPTDPIVQARSEGYPSPFMDYSLPNAVNRFPPRIWTADQI
;
A
#
# COMPACT_ATOMS: atom_id res chain seq x y z
N MET A 1 -9.57 1.25 -25.61
CA MET A 1 -8.68 0.09 -25.39
C MET A 1 -7.32 0.70 -25.06
N LEU A 2 -6.82 0.56 -23.83
CA LEU A 2 -5.47 1.02 -23.51
C LEU A 2 -4.49 0.11 -24.26
N ASP A 3 -3.59 0.71 -25.05
CA ASP A 3 -2.54 -0.04 -25.72
C ASP A 3 -1.48 -0.41 -24.67
N THR A 4 -1.43 -1.67 -24.29
CA THR A 4 -0.51 -2.20 -23.27
C THR A 4 0.96 -2.14 -23.69
N SER A 5 1.27 -1.85 -24.96
CA SER A 5 2.65 -1.76 -25.45
C SER A 5 3.43 -0.52 -24.97
N GLU A 6 2.72 0.50 -24.48
CA GLU A 6 3.29 1.75 -23.95
C GLU A 6 3.44 1.72 -22.41
N LEU A 7 3.18 0.58 -21.75
CA LEU A 7 3.20 0.50 -20.29
C LEU A 7 4.53 -0.02 -19.72
N SER A 8 5.17 0.77 -18.86
CA SER A 8 6.39 0.42 -18.13
C SER A 8 6.08 -0.34 -16.84
N LEU A 9 6.46 -1.62 -16.74
CA LEU A 9 6.24 -2.42 -15.53
C LEU A 9 7.48 -2.44 -14.61
N HIS A 10 7.31 -2.01 -13.37
CA HIS A 10 8.33 -2.05 -12.33
C HIS A 10 7.91 -2.96 -11.17
N ALA A 11 8.82 -3.79 -10.67
CA ALA A 11 8.56 -4.65 -9.52
C ALA A 11 9.68 -4.53 -8.47
N GLN A 12 9.29 -4.42 -7.20
CA GLN A 12 10.23 -4.40 -6.08
C GLN A 12 11.13 -5.64 -6.11
N GLY A 13 12.45 -5.45 -5.94
CA GLY A 13 13.43 -6.53 -5.98
C GLY A 13 13.80 -7.04 -7.39
N ARG A 14 13.13 -6.56 -8.45
CA ARG A 14 13.48 -6.87 -9.84
C ARG A 14 14.01 -5.66 -10.60
N THR A 15 13.35 -4.51 -10.45
CA THR A 15 13.61 -3.32 -11.29
C THR A 15 14.47 -2.26 -10.58
N GLY A 16 14.83 -2.47 -9.31
CA GLY A 16 15.75 -1.61 -8.56
C GLY A 16 15.30 -1.31 -7.13
N ASN A 17 15.97 -0.33 -6.52
CA ASN A 17 15.62 0.22 -5.21
C ASN A 17 14.24 0.94 -5.30
N PRO A 18 13.35 0.81 -4.29
CA PRO A 18 12.11 1.57 -4.15
C PRO A 18 12.14 3.02 -4.65
N ASP A 19 13.19 3.80 -4.31
CA ASP A 19 13.30 5.20 -4.71
C ASP A 19 13.30 5.41 -6.24
N ARG A 20 13.98 4.52 -6.97
CA ARG A 20 14.01 4.57 -8.44
C ARG A 20 12.65 4.21 -9.03
N ILE A 21 11.99 3.23 -8.45
CA ILE A 21 10.65 2.78 -8.90
C ILE A 21 9.63 3.91 -8.72
N ILE A 22 9.71 4.65 -7.60
CA ILE A 22 8.87 5.82 -7.32
C ILE A 22 9.15 6.96 -8.30
N GLN A 23 10.42 7.21 -8.61
CA GLN A 23 10.78 8.22 -9.60
C GLN A 23 10.25 7.87 -10.99
N SER A 24 10.29 6.60 -11.38
CA SER A 24 9.65 6.14 -12.63
C SER A 24 8.14 6.40 -12.60
N LEU A 25 7.46 6.07 -11.48
CA LEU A 25 6.02 6.35 -11.32
C LEU A 25 5.65 7.83 -11.45
N ARG A 26 6.51 8.73 -10.95
CA ARG A 26 6.27 10.18 -11.01
C ARG A 26 6.51 10.79 -12.39
N ASN A 27 7.45 10.23 -13.16
CA ASN A 27 7.92 10.84 -14.40
C ASN A 27 7.32 10.18 -15.65
N ASP A 28 6.74 8.98 -15.53
CA ASP A 28 6.19 8.21 -16.64
C ASP A 28 4.69 7.95 -16.44
N ALA A 29 3.87 8.59 -17.29
CA ALA A 29 2.41 8.49 -17.25
C ALA A 29 1.89 7.07 -17.60
N GLY A 30 2.74 6.20 -18.14
CA GLY A 30 2.41 4.82 -18.51
C GLY A 30 2.98 3.77 -17.57
N SER A 31 3.24 4.06 -16.29
CA SER A 31 3.97 3.11 -15.43
C SER A 31 3.08 2.34 -14.45
N ILE A 32 3.32 1.03 -14.34
CA ILE A 32 2.71 0.13 -13.35
C ILE A 32 3.78 -0.29 -12.36
N VAL A 33 3.48 -0.15 -11.07
CA VAL A 33 4.38 -0.57 -10.00
C VAL A 33 3.76 -1.69 -9.18
N LEU A 34 4.51 -2.78 -9.04
CA LEU A 34 4.17 -3.90 -8.17
C LEU A 34 5.08 -3.87 -6.93
N GLY A 35 4.47 -3.54 -5.80
CA GLY A 35 5.11 -3.49 -4.49
C GLY A 35 4.52 -4.51 -3.51
N THR A 36 5.33 -4.91 -2.52
CA THR A 36 4.83 -5.64 -1.34
C THR A 36 4.40 -4.65 -0.26
N SER A 37 3.93 -5.13 0.90
CA SER A 37 3.44 -4.26 1.97
C SER A 37 4.43 -3.22 2.49
N THR A 38 5.72 -3.51 2.38
CA THR A 38 6.79 -2.57 2.77
C THR A 38 7.06 -1.52 1.73
N PHE A 39 6.55 -1.68 0.50
CA PHE A 39 6.86 -0.78 -0.59
C PHE A 39 6.39 0.64 -0.27
N TRP A 40 5.16 0.79 0.23
CA TRP A 40 4.54 2.10 0.45
C TRP A 40 4.88 2.78 1.78
N GLU A 41 5.70 2.15 2.63
CA GLU A 41 6.15 2.78 3.87
C GLU A 41 7.05 3.98 3.55
N GLY A 42 6.55 5.20 3.81
CA GLY A 42 7.29 6.44 3.55
C GLY A 42 7.20 6.96 2.12
N ILE A 43 6.42 6.33 1.22
CA ILE A 43 6.19 6.87 -0.12
C ILE A 43 5.17 8.00 -0.07
N ASP A 44 5.58 9.18 -0.53
CA ASP A 44 4.71 10.33 -0.78
C ASP A 44 4.37 10.43 -2.27
N LEU A 45 3.25 9.86 -2.71
CA LEU A 45 2.71 10.07 -4.07
C LEU A 45 1.65 11.17 -3.98
N ARG A 46 1.92 12.33 -4.58
CA ARG A 46 0.98 13.46 -4.64
C ARG A 46 0.49 13.66 -6.07
N GLY A 47 -0.77 14.06 -6.22
CA GLY A 47 -1.36 14.49 -7.49
C GLY A 47 -1.48 13.36 -8.52
N ASP A 48 -1.39 13.71 -9.80
CA ASP A 48 -1.68 12.83 -10.95
C ASP A 48 -0.71 11.65 -11.13
N ALA A 49 0.36 11.60 -10.32
CA ALA A 49 1.34 10.50 -10.35
C ALA A 49 0.75 9.16 -9.91
N LEU A 50 -0.33 9.16 -9.13
CA LEU A 50 -1.04 7.94 -8.74
C LEU A 50 -2.50 8.04 -9.17
N GLN A 51 -2.83 7.40 -10.29
CA GLN A 51 -4.20 7.35 -10.81
C GLN A 51 -5.02 6.20 -10.23
N VAL A 52 -4.37 5.06 -9.99
CA VAL A 52 -5.04 3.84 -9.52
C VAL A 52 -4.17 3.14 -8.48
N LEU A 53 -4.75 2.87 -7.31
CA LEU A 53 -4.18 1.98 -6.31
C LEU A 53 -4.96 0.66 -6.29
N VAL A 54 -4.27 -0.45 -6.56
CA VAL A 54 -4.85 -1.79 -6.44
C VAL A 54 -4.28 -2.48 -5.21
N ILE A 55 -5.16 -2.81 -4.27
CA ILE A 55 -4.83 -3.58 -3.06
C ILE A 55 -5.44 -4.96 -3.22
N THR A 56 -4.61 -6.00 -3.27
CA THR A 56 -5.07 -7.38 -3.45
C THR A 56 -5.57 -8.03 -2.17
N LYS A 57 -5.12 -7.54 -1.00
CA LYS A 57 -5.56 -7.99 0.32
C LYS A 57 -5.34 -6.90 1.38
N LEU A 58 -6.18 -6.91 2.42
CA LEU A 58 -5.97 -6.05 3.58
C LEU A 58 -4.72 -6.52 4.38
N PRO A 59 -3.90 -5.59 4.88
CA PRO A 59 -2.64 -5.91 5.57
C PRO A 59 -2.88 -6.24 7.05
N PHE A 60 -3.60 -7.34 7.31
CA PHE A 60 -3.78 -7.84 8.67
C PHE A 60 -2.49 -8.45 9.23
N GLU A 61 -2.28 -8.25 10.54
CA GLU A 61 -1.25 -8.97 11.29
C GLU A 61 -1.64 -10.44 11.47
N VAL A 62 -0.65 -11.30 11.70
CA VAL A 62 -0.87 -12.72 11.90
C VAL A 62 -1.55 -12.93 13.27
N PRO A 63 -2.78 -13.48 13.33
CA PRO A 63 -3.50 -13.63 14.60
C PRO A 63 -2.87 -14.62 15.59
N THR A 64 -1.96 -15.48 15.10
CA THR A 64 -1.20 -16.44 15.93
C THR A 64 0.10 -15.86 16.45
N ASP A 65 0.45 -14.62 16.10
CA ASP A 65 1.60 -13.95 16.68
C ASP A 65 1.34 -13.66 18.17
N PRO A 66 2.24 -14.05 19.09
CA PRO A 66 2.02 -13.89 20.53
C PRO A 66 1.77 -12.44 20.95
N ILE A 67 2.38 -11.47 20.27
CA ILE A 67 2.22 -10.05 20.57
C ILE A 67 0.85 -9.56 20.10
N VAL A 68 0.38 -10.02 18.94
CA VAL A 68 -0.95 -9.70 18.43
C VAL A 68 -2.02 -10.28 19.34
N GLN A 69 -1.87 -11.54 19.77
CA GLN A 69 -2.81 -12.18 20.69
C GLN A 69 -2.93 -11.41 22.00
N ALA A 70 -1.80 -11.19 22.70
CA ALA A 70 -1.77 -10.49 23.98
C ALA A 70 -2.35 -9.06 23.91
N ARG A 71 -2.13 -8.35 22.79
CA ARG A 71 -2.72 -7.01 22.60
C ARG A 71 -4.21 -7.04 22.30
N SER A 72 -4.66 -8.05 21.55
CA SER A 72 -6.05 -8.17 21.11
C SER A 72 -7.00 -8.66 22.22
N GLU A 73 -6.50 -9.40 23.22
CA GLU A 73 -7.26 -9.89 24.37
C GLU A 73 -7.89 -8.78 25.23
N GLY A 74 -7.32 -7.57 25.19
CA GLY A 74 -7.84 -6.41 25.92
C GLY A 74 -9.12 -5.80 25.33
N TYR A 75 -9.59 -6.28 24.17
CA TYR A 75 -10.70 -5.69 23.43
C TYR A 75 -11.94 -6.60 23.43
N PRO A 76 -13.15 -6.05 23.59
CA PRO A 76 -14.40 -6.82 23.51
C PRO A 76 -14.59 -7.55 22.19
N SER A 77 -14.19 -6.93 21.07
CA SER A 77 -14.15 -7.56 19.76
C SER A 77 -12.75 -7.40 19.16
N PRO A 78 -11.85 -8.39 19.35
CA PRO A 78 -10.46 -8.36 18.87
C PRO A 78 -10.32 -8.01 17.39
N PHE A 79 -11.24 -8.49 16.55
CA PHE A 79 -11.23 -8.16 15.12
C PHE A 79 -11.65 -6.71 14.85
N MET A 80 -12.83 -6.30 15.33
CA MET A 80 -13.40 -4.98 15.03
C MET A 80 -12.66 -3.84 15.72
N ASP A 81 -12.17 -4.06 16.94
CA ASP A 81 -11.65 -3.00 17.79
C ASP A 81 -10.13 -2.91 17.78
N TYR A 82 -9.43 -3.95 17.30
CA TYR A 82 -7.97 -4.00 17.21
C TYR A 82 -7.47 -4.32 15.80
N SER A 83 -7.76 -5.51 15.26
CA SER A 83 -7.17 -5.94 13.97
C SER A 83 -7.57 -5.06 12.79
N LEU A 84 -8.84 -4.68 12.70
CA LEU A 84 -9.37 -3.88 11.59
C LEU A 84 -8.82 -2.44 11.61
N PRO A 85 -8.89 -1.67 12.71
CA PRO A 85 -8.26 -0.36 12.79
C PRO A 85 -6.76 -0.40 12.49
N ASN A 86 -6.04 -1.41 12.99
CA ASN A 86 -4.61 -1.56 12.73
C ASN A 86 -4.30 -1.86 11.26
N ALA A 87 -5.11 -2.68 10.59
CA ALA A 87 -4.97 -2.91 9.15
C ALA A 87 -5.25 -1.64 8.34
N VAL A 88 -6.22 -0.82 8.77
CA VAL A 88 -6.52 0.47 8.12
C VAL A 88 -5.34 1.44 8.24
N ASN A 89 -4.73 1.54 9.42
CA ASN A 89 -3.57 2.41 9.66
C ASN A 89 -2.32 2.02 8.87
N ARG A 90 -2.25 0.78 8.36
CA ARG A 90 -1.16 0.28 7.51
C ARG A 90 -1.33 0.65 6.04
N PHE A 91 -2.48 1.20 5.64
CA PHE A 91 -2.60 1.80 4.31
C PHE A 91 -1.77 3.10 4.22
N PRO A 92 -1.35 3.52 3.02
CA PRO A 92 -0.57 4.74 2.85
C PRO A 92 -1.40 5.99 3.20
N PRO A 93 -1.11 6.70 4.31
CA PRO A 93 -1.99 7.70 4.94
C PRO A 93 -2.43 8.86 4.06
N ARG A 94 -1.80 9.05 2.91
CA ARG A 94 -2.02 10.20 2.03
C ARG A 94 -2.66 9.88 0.69
N ILE A 95 -2.95 8.62 0.39
CA ILE A 95 -3.69 8.25 -0.83
C ILE A 95 -5.19 8.49 -0.65
N TRP A 96 -5.72 8.44 0.58
CA TRP A 96 -7.15 8.65 0.84
C TRP A 96 -7.51 10.05 1.38
N THR A 97 -6.54 10.89 1.74
CA THR A 97 -6.82 12.24 2.27
C THR A 97 -6.96 13.31 1.19
N ALA A 98 -6.82 12.97 -0.10
CA ALA A 98 -6.94 13.94 -1.18
C ALA A 98 -8.39 14.18 -1.65
N ASP A 99 -9.35 13.33 -1.26
CA ASP A 99 -10.76 13.54 -1.55
C ASP A 99 -11.64 13.13 -0.35
N GLN A 100 -12.22 14.14 0.31
CA GLN A 100 -13.43 14.08 1.14
C GLN A 100 -13.33 13.47 2.56
N ILE A 101 -13.15 14.33 3.55
CA ILE A 101 -14.18 14.58 4.59
C ILE A 101 -14.48 16.08 4.58
#